data_AF-A0A534MHN2-F1
#
_entry.id   AF-A0A534MHN2-F1
#
_cell.length_a   1.000
_cell.length_b   1.000
_cell.length_c   1.000
_cell.angle_alpha   90.00
_cell.angle_beta   90.00
_cell.angle_gamma   90.00
#
_symmetry.space_group_name_H-M   'P 1'
#
loop_
_entity.id
_entity.type
_entity.pdbx_description
1 polymer ?
#
loop_
_entity_poly.entity_id
_entity_poly.type
_entity_poly.pdbx_seq_one_letter_code
_entity_poly.pdbx_strand_id
1 'polypeptide(L)'
;MTIEGYDGERVLISYDVAGSERSVAARVCQIVFGRSKGRTPRSDERRAEGFIWRRGVVWIGQSVLVMPPADAAELTERLQKLGVRVAKAPVSIERSSLEAFRRGREGSA
;
A
#
# COMPACT_ATOMS: atom_id res chain seq x y z
N MET A 1 4.97 -8.17 3.33
CA MET A 1 3.61 -7.84 3.78
C MET A 1 3.35 -8.58 5.08
N THR A 2 3.14 -7.86 6.19
CA THR A 2 2.98 -8.44 7.53
C THR A 2 1.64 -8.01 8.11
N ILE A 3 0.67 -8.92 8.23
CA ILE A 3 -0.52 -8.73 9.08
C ILE A 3 -0.13 -8.86 10.57
N GLU A 4 1.10 -9.29 10.84
CA GLU A 4 1.62 -9.51 12.19
C GLU A 4 1.45 -8.28 13.09
N GLY A 5 0.65 -8.49 14.14
CA GLY A 5 0.47 -7.54 15.23
C GLY A 5 -0.67 -6.54 15.09
N TYR A 6 -1.55 -6.66 14.08
CA TYR A 6 -2.70 -5.75 13.93
C TYR A 6 -4.06 -6.45 13.95
N ASP A 7 -4.74 -6.39 15.10
CA ASP A 7 -6.13 -6.82 15.32
C ASP A 7 -7.13 -5.67 15.41
N GLY A 8 -6.70 -4.44 15.08
CA GLY A 8 -7.56 -3.26 15.11
C GLY A 8 -8.47 -3.10 13.89
N GLU A 9 -9.23 -2.01 13.89
CA GLU A 9 -10.11 -1.59 12.80
C GLU A 9 -9.39 -1.54 11.45
N ARG A 10 -10.05 -1.96 10.38
CA ARG A 10 -9.43 -2.01 9.05
C ARG A 10 -10.12 -1.02 8.12
N VAL A 11 -9.33 -0.38 7.27
CA VAL A 11 -9.84 0.52 6.23
C VAL A 11 -9.44 -0.04 4.87
N LEU A 12 -10.44 -0.19 4.01
CA LEU A 12 -10.24 -0.46 2.60
C LEU A 12 -10.02 0.86 1.87
N ILE A 13 -8.90 0.94 1.15
CA ILE A 13 -8.53 2.01 0.25
C ILE A 13 -8.61 1.48 -1.18
N SER A 14 -9.34 2.18 -2.03
CA SER A 14 -9.29 2.03 -3.47
C SER A 14 -8.86 3.35 -4.09
N TYR A 15 -7.95 3.31 -5.06
CA TYR A 15 -7.53 4.50 -5.79
C TYR A 15 -7.66 4.31 -7.30
N ASP A 16 -7.82 5.43 -8.00
CA ASP A 16 -7.92 5.48 -9.45
C ASP A 16 -7.08 6.62 -10.00
N VAL A 17 -6.19 6.28 -10.93
CA VAL A 17 -5.28 7.21 -11.62
C VAL A 17 -5.79 7.39 -13.03
N ALA A 18 -6.03 8.64 -13.44
CA ALA A 18 -6.41 8.93 -14.82
C ALA A 18 -5.34 8.40 -15.79
N GLY A 19 -5.75 7.60 -16.77
CA GLY A 19 -4.83 6.87 -17.67
C GLY A 19 -3.91 7.76 -18.52
N SER A 20 -4.18 9.05 -18.62
CA SER A 20 -3.34 10.04 -19.30
C SER A 20 -2.11 10.49 -18.51
N GLU A 21 -2.04 10.21 -17.20
CA GLU A 21 -0.99 10.75 -16.32
C GLU A 21 0.05 9.70 -15.92
N ARG A 22 0.87 9.29 -16.89
CA ARG A 22 1.91 8.25 -16.70
C ARG A 22 2.92 8.60 -15.58
N SER A 23 3.23 9.89 -15.41
CA SER A 23 4.10 10.38 -14.33
C SER A 23 3.46 10.20 -12.95
N VAL A 24 2.15 10.48 -12.83
CA VAL A 24 1.38 10.27 -11.60
C VAL A 24 1.31 8.78 -11.28
N ALA A 25 0.97 7.93 -12.26
CA ALA A 25 0.94 6.47 -12.07
C ALA A 25 2.29 5.93 -11.56
N ALA A 26 3.41 6.35 -12.16
CA ALA A 26 4.73 5.97 -11.69
C ALA A 26 4.99 6.44 -10.25
N ARG A 27 4.53 7.64 -9.88
CA ARG A 27 4.68 8.16 -8.52
C ARG A 27 3.83 7.40 -7.51
N VAL A 28 2.60 7.05 -7.86
CA VAL A 28 1.72 6.18 -7.06
C VAL A 28 2.39 4.84 -6.81
N CYS A 29 2.93 4.20 -7.86
CA CYS A 29 3.64 2.93 -7.72
C CYS A 29 4.82 3.04 -6.75
N GLN A 30 5.60 4.12 -6.81
CA GLN A 30 6.70 4.33 -5.87
C GLN A 30 6.24 4.51 -4.42
N ILE A 31 5.10 5.16 -4.20
CA ILE A 31 4.52 5.37 -2.87
C ILE A 31 4.00 4.03 -2.32
N VAL A 32 3.21 3.32 -3.12
CA VAL A 32 2.53 2.08 -2.70
C VAL A 32 3.53 0.93 -2.58
N PHE A 33 4.33 0.67 -3.61
CA PHE A 33 5.20 -0.50 -3.70
C PHE A 33 6.64 -0.25 -3.23
N GLY A 34 7.04 1.02 -3.13
CA GLY A 34 8.40 1.42 -2.78
C GLY A 34 9.27 1.66 -4.02
N ARG A 35 10.55 1.96 -3.79
CA ARG A 35 11.53 2.16 -4.88
C ARG A 35 12.42 0.93 -5.02
N SER A 36 12.48 0.35 -6.22
CA SER A 36 13.54 -0.60 -6.55
C SER A 36 14.85 0.17 -6.73
N LYS A 37 15.73 0.15 -5.72
CA LYS A 37 17.04 0.79 -5.81
C LYS A 37 18.06 -0.19 -6.36
N GLY A 38 18.37 -0.04 -7.65
CA GLY A 38 19.61 -0.53 -8.26
C GLY A 38 20.88 0.25 -7.85
N ARG A 39 20.90 1.03 -6.75
CA ARG A 39 22.11 1.68 -6.24
C ARG A 39 22.08 1.80 -4.71
N THR A 40 23.00 1.06 -4.09
CA THR A 40 23.57 1.08 -2.73
C THR A 40 22.75 1.78 -1.63
N PRO A 41 22.29 1.03 -0.60
CA PRO A 41 21.55 1.63 0.50
C PRO A 41 22.51 2.35 1.44
N ARG A 42 22.23 3.63 1.74
CA ARG A 42 22.86 4.34 2.87
C ARG A 42 21.97 4.14 4.09
N SER A 43 22.59 3.96 5.25
CA SER A 43 22.06 3.41 6.51
C SER A 43 20.86 4.13 7.16
N ASP A 44 20.30 5.15 6.51
CA ASP A 44 19.16 5.96 6.96
C ASP A 44 17.85 5.67 6.16
N GLU A 45 17.86 4.58 5.39
CA GLU A 45 16.84 4.21 4.39
C GLU A 45 15.60 3.47 4.94
N ARG A 46 15.24 3.64 6.22
CA ARG A 46 13.88 3.24 6.69
C ARG A 46 12.76 3.94 5.90
N ARG A 47 13.08 4.99 5.14
CA ARG A 47 12.19 5.74 4.24
C ARG A 47 11.98 5.13 2.85
N ALA A 48 12.56 3.98 2.50
CA ALA A 48 12.50 3.42 1.15
C ALA A 48 11.44 2.31 0.94
N GLU A 49 10.78 1.85 2.01
CA GLU A 49 9.75 0.82 1.91
C GLU A 49 8.38 1.47 1.61
N GLY A 50 7.75 1.08 0.50
CA GLY A 50 6.37 1.47 0.17
C GLY A 50 5.35 0.95 1.19
N PHE A 51 4.13 1.48 1.11
CA PHE A 51 3.03 1.10 2.01
C PHE A 51 2.78 -0.41 2.08
N ILE A 52 2.98 -1.18 1.00
CA ILE A 52 2.77 -2.65 1.01
C ILE A 52 3.65 -3.41 2.02
N TRP A 53 4.72 -2.78 2.50
CA TRP A 53 5.66 -3.38 3.44
C TRP A 53 5.35 -3.03 4.90
N ARG A 54 4.44 -2.08 5.14
CA ARG A 54 4.04 -1.69 6.49
C ARG A 54 3.21 -2.79 7.15
N ARG A 55 3.27 -2.83 8.48
CA ARG A 55 2.50 -3.77 9.28
C ARG A 55 1.00 -3.47 9.16
N GLY A 56 0.19 -4.52 9.05
CA GLY A 56 -1.26 -4.45 8.87
C GLY A 56 -1.72 -4.14 7.45
N VAL A 57 -0.83 -3.78 6.53
CA VAL A 57 -1.20 -3.50 5.13
C VAL A 57 -1.34 -4.81 4.37
N VAL A 58 -2.44 -4.93 3.62
CA VAL A 58 -2.80 -6.07 2.78
C VAL A 58 -3.16 -5.57 1.39
N TRP A 59 -2.44 -6.05 0.37
CA TRP A 59 -2.72 -5.74 -1.02
C TRP A 59 -3.69 -6.77 -1.60
N ILE A 60 -4.93 -6.37 -1.91
CA ILE A 60 -5.99 -7.29 -2.35
C ILE A 60 -6.28 -7.23 -3.86
N GLY A 61 -5.83 -6.17 -4.54
CA GLY A 61 -6.03 -5.99 -5.98
C GLY A 61 -5.23 -4.80 -6.51
N GLN A 62 -5.14 -4.65 -7.84
CA GLN A 62 -4.21 -3.71 -8.50
C GLN A 62 -4.16 -2.30 -7.89
N SER A 63 -5.30 -1.73 -7.52
CA SER A 63 -5.40 -0.41 -6.88
C SER A 63 -6.18 -0.43 -5.55
N VAL A 64 -6.23 -1.60 -4.89
CA VAL A 64 -7.02 -1.81 -3.68
C VAL A 64 -6.18 -2.41 -2.57
N LEU A 65 -6.19 -1.77 -1.41
CA LEU A 65 -5.47 -2.18 -0.21
C LEU A 65 -6.38 -2.14 1.01
N VAL A 66 -6.12 -3.03 1.97
CA VAL A 66 -6.68 -2.96 3.32
C VAL A 66 -5.55 -2.62 4.27
N MET A 67 -5.75 -1.69 5.19
CA MET A 67 -4.69 -1.25 6.10
C MET A 67 -5.22 -0.64 7.40
N PRO A 68 -4.35 -0.42 8.41
CA PRO A 68 -4.72 0.33 9.60
C PRO A 68 -5.20 1.76 9.26
N PRO A 69 -6.05 2.39 10.09
CA PRO A 69 -6.62 3.70 9.81
C PRO A 69 -5.55 4.81 9.66
N ALA A 70 -4.45 4.71 10.41
CA ALA A 70 -3.35 5.66 10.33
C ALA A 70 -2.66 5.61 8.95
N ASP A 71 -2.36 4.42 8.46
CA ASP A 71 -1.78 4.22 7.13
C ASP A 71 -2.75 4.63 6.01
N ALA A 72 -4.05 4.33 6.19
CA ALA A 72 -5.08 4.73 5.26
C ALA A 72 -5.18 6.26 5.12
N ALA A 73 -5.12 6.98 6.24
CA ALA A 73 -5.12 8.44 6.24
C ALA A 73 -3.88 9.01 5.54
N GLU A 74 -2.69 8.49 5.87
CA GLU A 74 -1.42 8.93 5.27
C GLU A 74 -1.38 8.65 3.76
N LEU A 75 -1.79 7.46 3.32
CA LEU A 75 -1.83 7.11 1.90
C LEU A 75 -2.82 7.99 1.16
N THR A 76 -4.02 8.19 1.72
CA THR A 76 -5.06 9.04 1.12
C THR A 76 -4.54 10.46 0.89
N GLU A 77 -3.92 11.07 1.90
CA GLU A 77 -3.38 12.43 1.79
C GLU A 77 -2.31 12.53 0.70
N ARG A 78 -1.40 11.55 0.64
CA ARG A 78 -0.32 11.52 -0.37
C ARG A 78 -0.86 11.37 -1.79
N LEU A 79 -1.85 10.51 -2.00
CA LEU A 79 -2.46 10.28 -3.30
C LEU A 79 -3.31 11.48 -3.75
N GLN A 80 -4.10 12.06 -2.85
CA GLN A 80 -4.90 13.25 -3.16
C GLN A 80 -4.03 14.46 -3.54
N LYS A 81 -2.87 14.64 -2.90
CA LYS A 81 -1.87 15.66 -3.29
C LYS A 81 -1.33 15.48 -4.71
N LEU A 82 -1.46 14.28 -5.29
CA LEU A 82 -1.08 13.97 -6.66
C LEU A 82 -2.27 14.04 -7.63
N GLY A 83 -3.45 14.49 -7.18
CA GLY A 83 -4.66 14.52 -7.99
C GLY A 83 -5.36 13.17 -8.18
N VAL A 84 -4.93 12.13 -7.46
CA VAL A 84 -5.48 10.78 -7.57
C VAL A 84 -6.81 10.70 -6.82
N ARG A 85 -7.81 10.06 -7.44
CA ARG A 85 -9.09 9.79 -6.79
C ARG A 85 -8.91 8.64 -5.81
N VAL A 86 -9.36 8.83 -4.57
CA VAL A 86 -9.25 7.83 -3.50
C VAL A 86 -10.60 7.66 -2.83
N ALA A 87 -11.06 6.41 -2.74
CA ALA A 87 -12.17 6.00 -1.91
C ALA A 87 -11.65 5.26 -0.68
N LYS A 88 -12.26 5.55 0.48
CA LYS A 88 -11.95 4.91 1.75
C LYS A 88 -13.23 4.43 2.43
N ALA A 89 -13.21 3.21 2.96
CA ALA A 89 -14.32 2.65 3.72
C ALA A 89 -13.81 1.82 4.90
N PRO A 90 -14.36 1.98 6.12
CA PRO A 90 -14.10 1.04 7.19
C PRO A 90 -14.68 -0.32 6.82
N VAL A 91 -13.94 -1.39 7.11
CA VAL A 91 -14.34 -2.76 6.79
C VAL A 91 -14.04 -3.69 7.96
N SER A 92 -14.97 -4.60 8.24
CA SER A 92 -14.77 -5.72 9.16
C SER A 92 -14.45 -6.96 8.35
N ILE A 93 -13.17 -7.30 8.27
CA ILE A 93 -12.70 -8.50 7.57
C ILE A 93 -11.92 -9.34 8.59
N GLU A 94 -12.26 -10.62 8.73
CA GLU A 94 -11.51 -11.52 9.60
C GLU A 94 -10.05 -11.66 9.15
N ARG A 95 -9.14 -11.83 10.11
CA ARG A 95 -7.71 -11.99 9.83
C ARG A 95 -7.46 -13.18 8.88
N SER A 96 -8.09 -14.31 9.14
CA SER A 96 -8.04 -15.54 8.33
C SER A 96 -8.39 -15.27 6.85
N SER A 97 -9.40 -14.44 6.61
CA SER A 97 -9.82 -14.06 5.26
C SER A 97 -8.79 -13.17 4.56
N LEU A 98 -8.12 -12.28 5.29
CA LEU A 98 -7.05 -11.43 4.73
C LEU A 98 -5.79 -12.22 4.39
N GLU A 99 -5.52 -13.30 5.12
CA GLU A 99 -4.38 -14.18 4.85
C GLU A 99 -4.47 -14.85 3.48
N ALA A 100 -5.67 -15.10 2.97
CA ALA A 100 -5.87 -15.62 1.60
C ALA A 100 -5.32 -14.68 0.51
N PHE A 101 -5.28 -13.37 0.78
CA PHE A 101 -4.73 -12.37 -0.13
C PHE A 101 -3.23 -12.10 0.11
N ARG A 102 -2.62 -12.76 1.09
CA ARG A 102 -1.18 -12.66 1.33
C ARG A 102 -0.45 -13.37 0.20
N ARG A 103 0.07 -12.61 -0.77
CA ARG A 103 1.05 -13.15 -1.71
C ARG A 103 2.24 -13.71 -0.92
N GLY A 104 2.52 -14.99 -1.16
CA GLY A 104 3.75 -15.64 -0.72
C GLY A 104 4.95 -14.83 -1.21
N ARG A 105 6.05 -14.90 -0.47
CA ARG A 105 7.32 -14.26 -0.79
C ARG A 105 8.00 -14.99 -1.98
N GLU A 106 7.25 -15.35 -3.01
CA GLU A 106 7.79 -15.90 -4.25
C GLU A 106 8.47 -14.75 -4.99
N GLY A 107 9.79 -14.69 -4.81
CA GLY A 107 10.66 -14.00 -5.73
C GLY A 107 10.38 -14.51 -7.13
N SER A 108 9.96 -13.61 -8.02
CA SER A 108 10.22 -13.83 -9.43
C SER A 108 11.68 -13.46 -9.66
N ALA A 109 12.42 -14.49 -10.07
CA ALA A 109 13.75 -14.45 -10.65
C ALA A 109 13.86 -13.46 -11.82
#